data_AF-A0A3C0NAA9-F1
#
_entry.id   AF-A0A3C0NAA9-F1
#
_cell.length_a   1.000
_cell.length_b   1.000
_cell.length_c   1.000
_cell.angle_alpha   90.00
_cell.angle_beta   90.00
_cell.angle_gamma   90.00
#
_symmetry.space_group_name_H-M   'P 1'
#
loop_
_entity.id
_entity.type
_entity.pdbx_description
1 polymer ?
#
loop_
_entity_poly.entity_id
_entity_poly.type
_entity_poly.pdbx_seq_one_letter_code
_entity_poly.pdbx_strand_id
1 'polypeptide(L)'
;NQIEILQVLYNVVTIPQTVADELRASESPPVVKKWIAQPPDWLQIQANETLQSIELEKLDPGEREAILLAQQLKADLVILDDKAARRIALERGLRIIGLLGILKDA
;
A
#
# COMPACT_ATOMS: atom_id res chain seq x y z
N ASN A 1 -9.53 9.17 13.88
CA ASN A 1 -8.47 8.72 12.94
C ASN A 1 -7.72 7.56 13.58
N GLN A 2 -7.79 6.38 12.95
CA GLN A 2 -7.17 5.14 13.45
C GLN A 2 -5.84 4.81 12.75
N ILE A 3 -5.26 5.75 11.98
CA ILE A 3 -4.07 5.47 11.14
C ILE A 3 -2.82 5.10 11.96
N GLU A 4 -2.72 5.60 13.20
CA GLU A 4 -1.64 5.26 14.13
C GLU A 4 -1.59 3.78 14.49
N ILE A 5 -2.69 3.05 14.28
CA ILE A 5 -2.73 1.60 14.48
C ILE A 5 -1.70 0.90 13.59
N LEU A 6 -1.44 1.43 12.39
CA LEU A 6 -0.46 0.87 11.48
C LEU A 6 0.96 0.99 12.03
N GLN A 7 1.27 2.11 12.70
CA GLN A 7 2.55 2.28 13.39
C GLN A 7 2.71 1.26 14.51
N VAL A 8 1.67 1.07 15.33
CA VAL A 8 1.70 0.15 16.48
C VAL A 8 1.88 -1.30 16.03
N LEU A 9 1.23 -1.69 14.92
CA LEU A 9 1.23 -3.07 14.44
C LEU A 9 2.46 -3.43 13.61
N TYR A 10 2.95 -2.49 12.78
CA TYR A 10 3.95 -2.80 11.76
C TYR A 10 5.25 -2.03 11.90
N ASN A 11 5.34 -1.07 12.83
CA ASN A 11 6.45 -0.13 13.05
C ASN A 11 6.77 0.79 11.87
N VAL A 12 6.88 0.26 10.66
CA VAL A 12 7.15 0.95 9.40
C VAL A 12 6.17 0.44 8.35
N VAL A 13 5.58 1.36 7.58
CA VAL A 13 4.73 1.04 6.44
C VAL A 13 5.29 1.71 5.21
N THR A 14 5.45 0.94 4.14
CA THR A 14 5.91 1.46 2.85
C THR A 14 4.73 1.53 1.88
N ILE A 15 4.55 2.68 1.24
CA ILE A 15 3.60 2.86 0.14
C ILE A 15 4.33 3.18 -1.16
N PRO A 16 3.79 2.76 -2.32
CA PRO A 16 4.33 3.17 -3.60
C PRO A 16 4.09 4.66 -3.84
N GLN A 17 4.99 5.29 -4.61
CA GLN A 17 4.86 6.71 -4.99
C GLN A 17 3.49 7.03 -5.60
N THR A 18 2.93 6.13 -6.41
CA THR A 18 1.60 6.27 -7.02
C THR A 18 0.49 6.46 -5.98
N VAL A 19 0.50 5.69 -4.89
CA VAL A 19 -0.47 5.88 -3.80
C VAL A 19 -0.24 7.22 -3.11
N ALA A 20 1.01 7.62 -2.88
CA ALA A 20 1.29 8.94 -2.31
C ALA A 20 0.78 10.10 -3.20
N ASP A 21 0.83 9.94 -4.52
CA ASP A 21 0.33 10.93 -5.48
C ASP A 21 -1.20 10.97 -5.50
N GLU A 22 -1.88 9.82 -5.42
CA GLU A 22 -3.34 9.73 -5.26
C GLU A 22 -3.80 10.43 -3.96
N LEU A 23 -3.10 10.21 -2.85
CA LEU A 23 -3.40 10.86 -1.58
C LEU A 23 -3.18 12.40 -1.63
N ARG A 24 -2.31 12.89 -2.53
CA ARG A 24 -2.07 14.32 -2.77
C ARG A 24 -3.04 14.94 -3.79
N ALA A 25 -3.74 14.13 -4.57
CA ALA A 25 -4.60 14.60 -5.67
C ALA A 25 -5.68 15.59 -5.20
N SER A 26 -6.12 16.49 -6.09
CA SER A 26 -7.13 17.52 -5.77
C SER A 26 -8.40 16.94 -5.15
N GLU A 27 -8.83 15.80 -5.66
CA GLU A 27 -10.03 15.05 -5.26
C GLU A 27 -9.94 14.45 -3.85
N SER A 28 -8.72 14.32 -3.30
CA SER A 28 -8.53 13.77 -1.96
C SER A 28 -8.99 14.74 -0.87
N PRO A 29 -9.58 14.25 0.23
CA PRO A 29 -10.01 15.10 1.35
C PRO A 29 -8.88 15.97 1.91
N PRO A 30 -9.15 17.22 2.34
CA PRO A 30 -8.11 18.12 2.86
C PRO A 30 -7.28 17.54 4.01
N VAL A 31 -7.90 16.72 4.87
CA VAL A 31 -7.22 16.05 5.99
C VAL A 31 -6.18 15.04 5.50
N VAL A 32 -6.49 14.29 4.43
CA VAL A 32 -5.58 13.31 3.82
C VAL A 32 -4.42 14.02 3.14
N LYS A 33 -4.72 15.07 2.36
CA LYS A 33 -3.69 15.91 1.71
C LYS A 33 -2.72 16.52 2.71
N LYS A 34 -3.23 17.07 3.82
CA LYS A 34 -2.39 17.65 4.87
C LYS A 34 -1.52 16.59 5.54
N TRP A 35 -2.06 15.39 5.78
CA TRP A 35 -1.32 14.28 6.36
C TRP A 35 -0.18 13.80 5.45
N ILE A 36 -0.44 13.54 4.16
CA ILE A 36 0.61 13.05 3.25
C ILE A 36 1.61 14.15 2.83
N ALA A 37 1.27 15.43 3.01
CA ALA A 37 2.21 16.54 2.85
C ALA A 37 3.25 16.62 3.98
N GLN A 38 2.95 16.02 5.13
CA GLN A 38 3.84 15.90 6.28
C GLN A 38 3.78 14.45 6.79
N PRO A 39 4.30 13.49 6.00
CA PRO A 39 4.17 12.07 6.34
C PRO A 39 4.89 11.81 7.67
N PRO A 40 4.34 10.93 8.53
CA PRO A 40 5.00 10.56 9.77
C PRO A 40 6.25 9.73 9.49
N ASP A 41 7.21 9.72 10.42
CA ASP A 41 8.51 9.05 10.26
C ASP A 41 8.41 7.54 9.99
N TRP A 42 7.30 6.92 10.40
CA TRP A 42 7.04 5.50 10.17
C TRP A 42 6.51 5.19 8.75
N LEU A 43 6.09 6.19 7.98
CA LEU A 43 5.61 6.02 6.62
C LEU A 43 6.74 6.27 5.61
N GLN A 44 7.12 5.22 4.89
CA GLN A 44 8.07 5.32 3.79
C GLN A 44 7.34 5.40 2.45
N ILE A 45 7.81 6.30 1.57
CA ILE A 45 7.31 6.40 0.21
C ILE A 45 8.44 5.97 -0.72
N GLN A 46 8.20 4.95 -1.53
CA GLN A 46 9.20 4.44 -2.47
C GLN A 46 8.61 4.30 -3.87
N ALA A 47 9.38 4.67 -4.88
CA ALA A 47 9.04 4.34 -6.25
C ALA A 47 9.43 2.88 -6.53
N ASN A 48 8.60 2.18 -7.29
CA ASN A 48 8.99 0.92 -7.89
C ASN A 48 9.66 1.20 -9.24
N GLU A 49 10.83 0.61 -9.47
CA GLU A 49 11.58 0.75 -10.73
C GLU A 49 11.28 -0.39 -11.72
N THR A 50 10.49 -1.38 -11.30
CA THR A 50 10.24 -2.60 -12.07
C THR A 50 9.28 -2.35 -13.23
N LEU A 51 9.66 -2.83 -14.42
CA LEU A 51 8.85 -2.79 -15.63
C LEU A 51 7.54 -3.58 -15.48
N GLN A 52 6.47 -3.01 -16.04
CA GLN A 52 5.08 -3.47 -15.94
C GLN A 52 4.90 -4.96 -16.24
N SER A 53 4.06 -5.62 -15.43
CA SER A 53 3.58 -6.97 -15.70
C SER A 53 2.18 -6.91 -16.29
N ILE A 54 1.96 -7.56 -17.45
CA ILE A 54 0.68 -7.58 -18.18
C ILE A 54 -0.48 -8.01 -17.29
N GLU A 55 -0.26 -8.99 -16.40
CA GLU A 55 -1.26 -9.47 -15.45
C GLU A 55 -1.80 -8.41 -14.48
N LEU A 56 -1.03 -7.34 -14.26
CA LEU A 56 -1.37 -6.24 -13.37
C LEU A 56 -1.96 -5.03 -14.10
N GLU A 57 -2.07 -5.06 -15.44
CA GLU A 57 -2.66 -3.95 -16.22
C GLU A 57 -4.13 -3.70 -15.90
N LYS A 58 -4.81 -4.72 -15.36
CA LYS A 58 -6.23 -4.64 -14.97
C LYS A 58 -6.44 -4.16 -13.54
N LEU A 59 -5.37 -4.02 -12.75
CA LEU A 59 -5.46 -3.49 -11.39
C LEU A 59 -5.34 -1.98 -11.41
N ASP A 60 -5.88 -1.35 -10.37
CA ASP A 60 -5.64 0.05 -10.13
C ASP A 60 -4.14 0.32 -9.97
N PRO A 61 -3.63 1.47 -10.45
CA PRO A 61 -2.20 1.77 -10.44
C PRO A 61 -1.57 1.64 -9.05
N GLY A 62 -2.22 2.16 -8.01
CA GLY A 62 -1.75 2.04 -6.63
C GLY A 62 -1.59 0.60 -6.16
N GLU A 63 -2.56 -0.28 -6.45
CA GLU A 63 -2.51 -1.69 -6.06
C GLU A 63 -1.45 -2.47 -6.82
N ARG A 64 -1.33 -2.23 -8.14
CA ARG A 64 -0.28 -2.82 -8.96
C ARG A 64 1.10 -2.50 -8.39
N GLU A 65 1.37 -1.23 -8.14
CA GLU A 65 2.68 -0.79 -7.65
C GLU A 65 2.93 -1.29 -6.23
N ALA A 66 1.89 -1.41 -5.39
CA ALA A 66 2.02 -2.00 -4.06
C ALA A 66 2.47 -3.48 -4.12
N ILE A 67 1.90 -4.26 -5.03
CA ILE A 67 2.29 -5.66 -5.26
C ILE A 67 3.74 -5.74 -5.75
N LEU A 68 4.09 -4.97 -6.78
CA LEU A 68 5.44 -4.99 -7.36
C LEU A 68 6.50 -4.55 -6.34
N LEU A 69 6.22 -3.49 -5.59
CA LEU A 69 7.10 -3.00 -4.54
C LEU A 69 7.25 -4.03 -3.41
N ALA A 70 6.17 -4.69 -2.99
CA ALA A 70 6.24 -5.75 -2.00
C ALA A 70 7.12 -6.93 -2.48
N GLN A 71 7.05 -7.30 -3.76
CA GLN A 71 7.94 -8.32 -4.34
C GLN A 71 9.40 -7.85 -4.35
N GLN A 72 9.66 -6.62 -4.80
CA GLN A 72 11.00 -6.02 -4.87
C GLN A 72 11.65 -5.97 -3.47
N LEU A 73 10.91 -5.53 -2.48
CA LEU A 73 11.37 -5.41 -1.09
C LEU A 73 11.41 -6.75 -0.35
N LYS A 74 10.86 -7.82 -0.95
CA LYS A 74 10.60 -9.10 -0.27
C LYS A 74 9.85 -8.87 1.04
N ALA A 75 8.83 -8.01 0.98
CA ALA A 75 8.09 -7.59 2.15
C ALA A 75 7.46 -8.78 2.87
N ASP A 76 7.44 -8.73 4.20
CA ASP A 76 6.82 -9.76 5.02
C ASP A 76 5.30 -9.83 4.81
N LEU A 77 4.68 -8.71 4.45
CA LEU A 77 3.24 -8.53 4.35
C LEU A 77 2.90 -7.42 3.35
N VAL A 78 1.81 -7.60 2.60
CA VAL A 78 1.19 -6.53 1.80
C VAL A 78 -0.27 -6.33 2.20
N ILE A 79 -0.69 -5.06 2.28
CA ILE A 79 -2.07 -4.67 2.60
C ILE A 79 -2.75 -4.29 1.28
N LEU A 80 -3.84 -4.99 0.94
CA LEU A 80 -4.61 -4.77 -0.29
C LEU A 80 -6.10 -4.86 0.04
N ASP A 81 -6.90 -3.94 -0.49
CA ASP A 81 -8.34 -3.85 -0.25
C ASP A 81 -9.18 -4.49 -1.37
N ASP A 82 -8.72 -4.48 -2.63
CA ASP A 82 -9.43 -5.14 -3.71
C ASP A 82 -9.30 -6.67 -3.70
N LYS A 83 -10.32 -7.36 -4.22
CA LYS A 83 -10.31 -8.83 -4.31
C LYS A 83 -9.37 -9.35 -5.41
N ALA A 84 -9.31 -8.68 -6.55
CA ALA A 84 -8.45 -9.07 -7.66
C ALA A 84 -6.98 -8.84 -7.31
N ALA A 85 -6.63 -7.71 -6.68
CA ALA A 85 -5.27 -7.47 -6.20
C ALA A 85 -4.83 -8.53 -5.19
N ARG A 86 -5.69 -8.86 -4.22
CA ARG A 86 -5.41 -9.94 -3.26
C ARG A 86 -5.18 -11.28 -3.93
N ARG A 87 -6.01 -11.66 -4.90
CA ARG A 87 -5.83 -12.92 -5.65
C ARG A 87 -4.46 -12.95 -6.33
N ILE A 88 -4.09 -11.88 -7.03
CA ILE A 88 -2.83 -11.82 -7.78
C ILE A 88 -1.62 -11.83 -6.83
N ALA A 89 -1.69 -11.11 -5.70
CA ALA A 89 -0.63 -11.13 -4.70
C ALA A 89 -0.42 -12.54 -4.10
N LEU A 90 -1.49 -13.30 -3.85
CA LEU A 90 -1.38 -14.70 -3.42
C LEU A 90 -0.76 -15.60 -4.49
N GLU A 91 -1.17 -15.45 -5.75
CA GLU A 91 -0.59 -16.18 -6.89
C GLU A 91 0.91 -15.90 -7.06
N ARG A 92 1.35 -14.72 -6.62
CA ARG A 92 2.75 -14.28 -6.60
C ARG A 92 3.51 -14.65 -5.32
N GLY A 93 2.90 -15.42 -4.42
CA GLY A 93 3.52 -15.91 -3.19
C GLY A 93 3.68 -14.86 -2.09
N LEU A 94 3.00 -13.72 -2.18
CA LEU A 94 3.01 -12.70 -1.14
C LEU A 94 2.07 -13.09 0.01
N ARG A 95 2.47 -12.76 1.23
CA ARG A 95 1.57 -12.81 2.39
C ARG A 95 0.72 -11.55 2.42
N ILE A 96 -0.57 -11.70 2.68
CA ILE A 96 -1.55 -10.61 2.62
C ILE A 96 -2.27 -10.48 3.94
N ILE A 97 -2.54 -9.25 4.36
CA ILE A 97 -3.54 -8.93 5.37
C ILE A 97 -4.64 -8.06 4.77
N GLY A 98 -5.89 -8.38 5.06
CA GLY A 98 -7.02 -7.49 4.75
C GLY A 98 -7.25 -6.50 5.90
N LEU A 99 -7.98 -5.42 5.64
CA LEU A 99 -8.35 -4.41 6.66
C LEU A 99 -9.00 -5.02 7.92
N LEU A 100 -9.76 -6.12 7.79
CA LEU A 100 -10.33 -6.86 8.92
C LEU A 100 -9.28 -7.64 9.75
N GLY A 101 -8.15 -8.01 9.15
CA GLY A 101 -7.02 -8.60 9.87
C GLY A 101 -6.31 -7.55 10.73
N ILE A 102 -6.16 -6.33 10.21
CA ILE A 102 -5.60 -5.19 10.95
C ILE A 102 -6.40 -4.90 12.24
N LEU A 103 -7.74 -5.02 12.19
CA LEU A 103 -8.60 -4.86 13.37
C LEU A 103 -8.60 -6.04 14.35
N LYS A 104 -8.09 -7.21 13.94
CA LYS A 104 -7.91 -8.36 14.84
C LYS A 104 -6.55 -8.35 15.54
N ASP A 105 -5.55 -7.77 14.88
CA ASP A 105 -4.20 -7.65 15.41
C ASP A 105 -4.05 -6.45 16.36
N ALA A 106 -5.01 -5.51 16.32
CA ALA A 106 -5.13 -4.37 17.25
C ALA A 106 -5.99 -4.67 18.48
#